data_AF-A0A7V4GZP2-F1
#
_entry.id   AF-A0A7V4GZP2-F1
#
_cell.length_a   1.000
_cell.length_b   1.000
_cell.length_c   1.000
_cell.angle_alpha   90.00
_cell.angle_beta   90.00
_cell.angle_gamma   90.00
#
_symmetry.space_group_name_H-M   'P 1'
#
loop_
_entity.id
_entity.type
_entity.pdbx_description
1 polymer ?
#
loop_
_entity_poly.entity_id
_entity_poly.type
_entity_poly.pdbx_seq_one_letter_code
_entity_poly.pdbx_strand_id
1 'polypeptide(L)'
;MTPGGQLEFDFQAASGGGDGLRAWHQQRQTARDQLARRLGLPLGRRVEVRLTDGVILRGVLGLAEETLFPDRADLVRLELVVDGVKFRQVELEACVCLE
;
A
#
# COMPACT_ATOMS: atom_id res chain seq x y z
N MET A 1 30.87 -29.12 19.92
CA MET A 1 29.69 -28.98 19.02
C MET A 1 28.53 -28.55 19.89
N THR A 2 28.26 -27.25 19.95
CA THR A 2 27.23 -26.65 20.81
C THR A 2 25.91 -26.66 20.03
N PRO A 3 24.81 -27.24 20.54
CA PRO A 3 23.53 -27.23 19.85
C PRO A 3 22.98 -25.80 19.81
N GLY A 4 22.31 -25.48 18.69
CA GLY A 4 21.94 -24.14 18.28
C GLY A 4 21.19 -23.33 19.33
N GLY A 5 21.65 -22.09 19.53
CA GLY A 5 20.88 -21.07 20.23
C GLY A 5 19.61 -20.80 19.44
N GLN A 6 18.48 -21.24 19.99
CA GLN A 6 17.17 -20.78 19.61
C GLN A 6 17.09 -19.29 20.00
N LEU A 7 16.94 -18.41 19.02
CA LEU A 7 16.59 -17.02 19.27
C LEU A 7 15.19 -17.02 19.90
N GLU A 8 15.15 -16.96 21.22
CA GLU A 8 13.92 -16.75 21.98
C GLU A 8 13.40 -15.36 21.59
N PHE A 9 12.25 -15.33 20.91
CA PHE A 9 11.55 -14.06 20.68
C PHE A 9 11.02 -13.60 22.04
N ASP A 10 11.77 -12.71 22.68
CA ASP A 10 11.38 -12.10 23.94
C ASP A 10 10.25 -11.09 23.67
N PHE A 11 9.01 -11.57 23.76
CA PHE A 11 7.81 -10.73 23.69
C PHE A 11 7.62 -9.90 24.96
N GLN A 12 8.44 -10.10 25.99
CA GLN A 12 8.29 -9.44 27.29
C GLN A 12 8.86 -8.01 27.28
N ALA A 13 9.81 -7.71 26.40
CA ALA A 13 10.23 -6.34 26.08
C ALA A 13 9.12 -5.47 25.44
N ALA A 14 8.02 -6.07 24.97
CA ALA A 14 6.85 -5.36 24.41
C ALA A 14 5.83 -4.92 25.48
N SER A 15 6.18 -5.02 26.77
CA SER A 15 5.37 -4.50 27.88
C SER A 15 5.48 -2.96 28.04
N GLY A 16 5.61 -2.26 26.92
CA GLY A 16 5.67 -0.79 26.84
C GLY A 16 4.38 -0.24 26.23
N GLY A 17 3.40 -0.02 27.12
CA GLY A 17 2.12 0.70 26.96
C GLY A 17 1.58 0.99 25.57
N GLY A 18 0.46 0.33 25.20
CA GLY A 18 -0.67 0.86 24.41
C GLY A 18 -0.45 1.50 23.02
N ASP A 19 0.78 1.77 22.60
CA ASP A 19 1.11 2.67 21.49
C ASP A 19 1.78 1.94 20.31
N GLY A 20 2.15 0.66 20.48
CA GLY A 20 2.69 -0.17 19.39
C GLY A 20 1.76 -0.28 18.19
N LEU A 21 0.44 -0.38 18.42
CA LEU A 21 -0.57 -0.37 17.35
C LEU A 21 -0.62 0.98 16.61
N ARG A 22 -0.50 2.10 17.33
CA ARG A 22 -0.49 3.45 16.73
C ARG A 22 0.78 3.68 15.92
N ALA A 23 1.94 3.29 16.46
CA ALA A 23 3.21 3.34 15.75
C ALA A 23 3.19 2.50 14.46
N TRP A 24 2.62 1.28 14.53
CA TRP A 24 2.42 0.44 13.35
C TRP A 24 1.50 1.09 12.30
N HIS A 25 0.37 1.66 12.71
CA HIS A 25 -0.52 2.41 11.81
C HIS A 25 0.17 3.61 11.17
N GLN A 26 0.97 4.37 11.93
CA GLN A 26 1.73 5.52 11.42
C GLN A 26 2.80 5.10 10.41
N GLN A 27 3.55 4.03 10.69
CA GLN A 27 4.56 3.50 9.78
C GLN A 27 3.90 3.01 8.48
N ARG A 28 2.75 2.34 8.60
CA ARG A 28 1.95 1.88 7.46
C ARG A 28 1.43 3.03 6.61
N GLN A 29 0.90 4.08 7.23
CA GLN A 29 0.43 5.27 6.53
C GLN A 29 1.58 5.96 5.79
N THR A 30 2.74 6.09 6.44
CA THR A 30 3.94 6.71 5.86
C THR A 30 4.45 5.92 4.65
N ALA A 31 4.48 4.58 4.73
CA ALA A 31 4.85 3.73 3.60
C ALA A 31 3.88 3.91 2.41
N ARG A 32 2.58 4.02 2.70
CA ARG A 32 1.54 4.27 1.70
C ARG A 32 1.69 5.64 1.03
N ASP A 33 1.99 6.67 1.81
CA ASP A 33 2.24 8.03 1.29
C ASP A 33 3.52 8.11 0.45
N GLN A 34 4.57 7.37 0.83
CA GLN A 34 5.78 7.26 0.02
C GLN A 34 5.50 6.55 -1.31
N LEU A 35 4.71 5.47 -1.29
CA LEU A 35 4.31 4.77 -2.51
C LEU A 35 3.42 5.63 -3.40
N ALA A 36 2.47 6.36 -2.82
CA ALA A 36 1.63 7.33 -3.51
C ALA A 36 2.48 8.37 -4.27
N ARG A 37 3.51 8.92 -3.61
CA ARG A 37 4.45 9.86 -4.23
C ARG A 37 5.30 9.21 -5.32
N ARG A 38 5.77 7.98 -5.12
CA ARG A 38 6.55 7.23 -6.13
C ARG A 38 5.75 6.97 -7.40
N LEU A 39 4.46 6.69 -7.26
CA LEU A 39 3.54 6.43 -8.36
C LEU A 39 2.95 7.70 -8.98
N GLY A 40 3.01 8.83 -8.27
CA GLY A 40 2.29 10.05 -8.63
C GLY A 40 0.77 9.91 -8.48
N LEU A 41 0.30 8.98 -7.63
CA LEU A 41 -1.12 8.65 -7.49
C LEU A 41 -1.64 8.97 -6.08
N PRO A 42 -2.84 9.56 -5.96
CA PRO A 42 -3.43 9.90 -4.66
C PRO A 42 -4.06 8.67 -3.97
N LEU A 43 -3.22 7.78 -3.40
CA LEU A 43 -3.70 6.58 -2.68
C LEU A 43 -4.52 6.94 -1.43
N GLY A 44 -5.67 6.27 -1.28
CA GLY A 44 -6.66 6.43 -0.20
C GLY A 44 -7.48 7.71 -0.28
N ARG A 45 -7.43 8.40 -1.42
CA ARG A 45 -8.33 9.52 -1.71
C ARG A 45 -9.38 9.09 -2.71
N ARG A 46 -10.45 9.88 -2.78
CA ARG A 46 -11.48 9.70 -3.80
C ARG A 46 -10.98 10.21 -5.14
N VAL A 47 -11.03 9.36 -6.16
CA VAL A 47 -10.49 9.63 -7.49
C VAL A 47 -11.49 9.27 -8.57
N GLU A 48 -11.28 9.88 -9.74
CA GLU A 48 -11.72 9.34 -11.02
C GLU A 48 -10.49 8.76 -11.74
N VAL A 49 -10.58 7.49 -12.10
CA VAL A 49 -9.56 6.76 -12.86
C VAL A 49 -10.12 6.46 -14.25
N ARG A 50 -9.37 6.83 -15.28
CA ARG A 50 -9.59 6.38 -16.66
C ARG A 50 -8.59 5.30 -16.99
N LEU A 51 -9.10 4.17 -17.47
CA LEU A 51 -8.29 3.08 -17.98
C LEU A 51 -8.09 3.22 -19.49
N THR A 52 -7.03 2.62 -20.01
CA THR A 52 -6.68 2.64 -21.45
C THR A 52 -7.74 2.02 -22.37
N ASP A 53 -8.61 1.16 -21.84
CA ASP A 53 -9.75 0.58 -22.57
C ASP A 53 -10.98 1.53 -22.62
N GLY A 54 -10.88 2.72 -22.01
CA GLY A 54 -11.96 3.72 -21.95
C GLY A 54 -12.91 3.57 -20.77
N VAL A 55 -12.70 2.57 -19.90
CA VAL A 55 -13.45 2.38 -18.65
C VAL A 55 -13.12 3.51 -17.67
N ILE A 56 -14.16 4.06 -17.02
CA ILE A 56 -14.04 5.10 -16.00
C ILE A 56 -14.48 4.53 -14.65
N LEU A 57 -13.57 4.53 -13.68
CA LEU A 57 -13.81 4.10 -12.30
C LEU A 57 -13.84 5.33 -11.38
N ARG A 58 -14.76 5.34 -10.42
CA ARG A 58 -14.87 6.40 -9.41
C ARG A 58 -14.99 5.79 -8.03
N GLY A 59 -14.19 6.26 -7.08
CA GLY A 59 -14.19 5.73 -5.73
C GLY A 59 -12.88 6.02 -5.01
N VAL A 60 -12.63 5.32 -3.91
CA VAL A 60 -11.37 5.47 -3.17
C VAL A 60 -10.28 4.63 -3.83
N LEU A 61 -9.18 5.27 -4.23
CA LEU A 61 -8.03 4.57 -4.77
C LEU A 61 -7.28 3.82 -3.68
N GLY A 62 -6.98 2.54 -3.90
CA GLY A 62 -6.22 1.71 -2.99
C GLY A 62 -5.23 0.82 -3.73
N LEU A 63 -4.50 0.03 -2.96
CA LEU A 63 -3.70 -1.08 -3.46
C LEU A 63 -4.53 -2.35 -3.33
N ALA A 64 -4.54 -3.19 -4.35
CA ALA A 64 -5.28 -4.45 -4.31
C ALA A 64 -4.59 -5.50 -3.43
N GLU A 65 -3.25 -5.44 -3.34
CA GLU A 65 -2.44 -6.16 -2.36
C GLU A 65 -1.83 -5.19 -1.35
N GLU A 66 -1.64 -5.64 -0.11
CA GLU A 66 -0.96 -4.87 0.95
C GLU A 66 0.57 -4.78 0.74
N THR A 67 1.04 -4.93 -0.49
CA THR A 67 2.45 -4.78 -0.84
C THR A 67 2.81 -3.30 -0.81
N LEU A 68 3.17 -2.81 0.38
CA LEU A 68 3.55 -1.42 0.62
C LEU A 68 4.98 -1.09 0.21
N PHE A 69 5.79 -2.12 -0.09
CA PHE A 69 7.19 -1.99 -0.48
C PHE A 69 7.49 -2.73 -1.79
N PRO A 70 6.84 -2.36 -2.91
CA PRO A 70 7.19 -2.94 -4.21
C PRO A 70 8.59 -2.46 -4.63
N ASP A 71 9.42 -3.40 -5.10
CA ASP A 71 10.64 -3.08 -5.81
C ASP A 71 10.30 -2.34 -7.12
N ARG A 72 11.27 -1.71 -7.78
CA ARG A 72 11.02 -1.01 -9.05
C ARG A 72 10.46 -1.94 -10.12
N ALA A 73 10.87 -3.21 -10.14
CA ALA A 73 10.35 -4.21 -11.07
C ALA A 73 8.88 -4.56 -10.80
N ASP A 74 8.43 -4.46 -9.55
CA ASP A 74 7.06 -4.80 -9.14
C ASP A 74 6.06 -3.67 -9.36
N LEU A 75 6.51 -2.44 -9.61
CA LEU A 75 5.61 -1.31 -9.89
C LEU A 75 4.73 -1.59 -11.12
N VAL A 76 5.28 -2.18 -12.18
CA VAL A 76 4.52 -2.55 -13.39
C VAL A 76 3.46 -3.62 -13.12
N ARG A 77 3.68 -4.47 -12.11
CA ARG A 77 2.75 -5.52 -11.69
C ARG A 77 1.83 -5.07 -10.57
N LEU A 78 1.95 -3.81 -10.13
CA LEU A 78 1.17 -3.31 -9.02
C LEU A 78 -0.31 -3.26 -9.42
N GLU A 79 -1.12 -4.00 -8.68
CA GLU A 79 -2.57 -3.95 -8.80
C GLU A 79 -3.13 -2.87 -7.88
N LEU A 80 -3.87 -1.96 -8.49
CA LEU A 80 -4.63 -0.90 -7.84
C LEU A 80 -6.09 -1.33 -7.73
N VAL A 81 -6.80 -0.73 -6.80
CA VAL A 81 -8.23 -0.97 -6.62
C VAL A 81 -8.96 0.35 -6.49
N VAL A 82 -10.11 0.48 -7.14
CA VAL A 82 -11.07 1.57 -6.92
C VAL A 82 -12.41 0.93 -6.58
N ASP A 83 -12.90 1.17 -5.36
CA ASP A 83 -14.20 0.67 -4.88
C ASP A 83 -14.41 -0.85 -5.07
N GLY A 84 -13.34 -1.64 -4.95
CA GLY A 84 -13.35 -3.10 -5.14
C GLY A 84 -13.04 -3.58 -6.56
N VAL A 85 -12.99 -2.68 -7.56
CA VAL A 85 -12.57 -3.02 -8.93
C VAL A 85 -11.05 -2.95 -9.03
N LYS A 86 -10.43 -4.08 -9.33
CA LYS A 86 -8.97 -4.21 -9.48
C LYS A 86 -8.53 -3.92 -10.92
N PHE A 87 -7.40 -3.25 -11.06
CA PHE A 87 -6.74 -2.99 -12.35
C PHE A 87 -5.23 -2.84 -12.14
N ARG A 88 -4.43 -3.07 -13.17
CA ARG A 88 -2.98 -2.92 -13.10
C ARG A 88 -2.60 -1.46 -13.31
N GLN A 89 -1.50 -1.03 -12.71
CA GLN A 89 -0.96 0.32 -12.91
C GLN A 89 -0.73 0.64 -14.40
N VAL A 90 -0.35 -0.34 -15.22
CA VAL A 90 -0.13 -0.16 -16.67
C VAL A 90 -1.41 0.13 -17.45
N GLU A 91 -2.58 -0.23 -16.91
CA GLU A 91 -3.88 0.05 -17.53
C GLU A 91 -4.37 1.46 -17.20
N LEU A 92 -3.71 2.17 -16.29
CA LEU A 92 -4.07 3.52 -15.91
C LEU A 92 -3.66 4.53 -16.99
N GLU A 93 -4.65 5.19 -17.58
CA GLU A 93 -4.44 6.27 -18.54
C GLU A 93 -4.39 7.63 -17.84
N ALA A 94 -5.37 7.91 -16.98
CA ALA A 94 -5.46 9.16 -16.24
C ALA A 94 -6.06 8.96 -14.85
N CYS A 95 -5.60 9.74 -13.88
CA CYS A 95 -6.13 9.77 -12.53
C CYS A 95 -6.34 11.22 -12.10
N VAL A 96 -7.54 11.55 -11.66
CA VAL A 96 -7.90 12.87 -11.13
C VAL A 96 -8.40 12.71 -9.70
N CYS A 97 -7.82 13.48 -8.78
CA CYS A 97 -8.32 13.55 -7.41
C CYS A 97 -9.60 14.38 -7.40
N LEU A 98 -10.66 13.85 -6.77
CA LEU A 98 -11.96 14.54 -6.67
C LEU A 98 -12.08 15.35 -5.36
N GLU A 99 -11.11 15.20 -4.44
CA GLU A 99 -11.07 15.83 -3.10
C GLU A 99 -9.66 16.23 -2.65
#